data_AF-A0AAJ1AYV5-F1
#
_entry.id   AF-A0AAJ1AYV5-F1
#
_cell.length_a   1.000
_cell.length_b   1.000
_cell.length_c   1.000
_cell.angle_alpha   90.00
_cell.angle_beta   90.00
_cell.angle_gamma   90.00
#
_symmetry.space_group_name_H-M   'P 1'
#
loop_
_entity.id
_entity.type
_entity.pdbx_description
1 polymer ?
#
loop_
_entity_poly.entity_id
_entity_poly.type
_entity_poly.pdbx_seq_one_letter_code
_entity_poly.pdbx_strand_id
1 'polypeptide(L)'
;MRASGNGSPEVCAANLLRIVRGEVAYDRVRGVDGTLIDKPNATDEAVADAEWVLETFEPRVESDSITSNPAAAFSGDFGMIVNIIQRKEDEDA
;
A
#
# COMPACT_ATOMS: atom_id res chain seq x y z
N MET A 1 6.65 -14.04 1.39
CA MET A 1 6.89 -13.86 -0.07
C MET A 1 6.51 -15.14 -0.79
N ARG A 2 5.85 -15.08 -1.96
CA ARG A 2 5.43 -16.30 -2.69
C ARG A 2 6.59 -16.85 -3.54
N ALA A 3 6.60 -18.17 -3.75
CA ALA A 3 7.59 -18.83 -4.60
C ALA A 3 7.35 -18.59 -6.10
N SER A 4 6.10 -18.31 -6.50
CA SER A 4 5.69 -17.96 -7.85
C SER A 4 4.57 -16.91 -7.81
N GLY A 5 4.36 -16.21 -8.92
CA GLY A 5 3.29 -15.21 -9.02
C GLY A 5 3.53 -13.89 -8.26
N ASN A 6 4.76 -13.62 -7.80
CA ASN A 6 5.11 -12.30 -7.23
C ASN A 6 5.05 -11.16 -8.26
N GLY A 7 5.06 -11.48 -9.56
CA GLY A 7 5.01 -10.47 -10.63
C GLY A 7 3.62 -9.90 -10.92
N SER A 8 2.55 -10.48 -10.34
CA SER A 8 1.21 -9.94 -10.54
C SER A 8 1.10 -8.57 -9.85
N PRO A 9 0.46 -7.57 -10.47
CA PRO A 9 0.35 -6.23 -9.90
C PRO A 9 -0.29 -6.21 -8.52
N GLU A 10 -1.29 -7.07 -8.28
CA GLU A 10 -1.99 -7.16 -6.99
C GLU A 10 -1.09 -7.73 -5.90
N VAL A 11 -0.29 -8.75 -6.22
CA VAL A 11 0.64 -9.34 -5.26
C VAL A 11 1.76 -8.35 -4.96
N CYS A 12 2.24 -7.60 -5.96
CA CYS A 12 3.23 -6.54 -5.77
C CYS A 12 2.68 -5.42 -4.87
N ALA A 13 1.50 -4.86 -5.20
CA ALA A 13 0.82 -3.84 -4.41
C ALA A 13 0.60 -4.28 -2.95
N ALA A 14 0.08 -5.51 -2.75
CA ALA A 14 -0.12 -6.04 -1.40
C ALA A 14 1.18 -6.25 -0.62
N ASN A 15 2.30 -6.53 -1.30
CA ASN A 15 3.60 -6.63 -0.63
C ASN A 15 4.16 -5.25 -0.29
N LEU A 16 4.01 -4.26 -1.17
CA LEU A 16 4.46 -2.89 -0.95
C LEU A 16 3.80 -2.26 0.28
N LEU A 17 2.49 -2.49 0.47
CA LEU A 17 1.73 -1.99 1.62
C LEU A 17 2.04 -2.73 2.94
N ARG A 18 2.77 -3.85 2.90
CA ARG A 18 3.14 -4.64 4.08
C ARG A 18 4.54 -4.35 4.60
N ILE A 19 5.41 -3.85 3.75
CA ILE A 19 6.79 -3.52 4.12
C ILE A 19 6.87 -2.06 4.57
N VAL A 20 7.77 -1.79 5.50
CA VAL A 20 8.03 -0.43 5.98
C VAL A 20 9.28 0.14 5.32
N ARG A 21 9.34 1.47 5.21
CA ARG A 21 10.53 2.19 4.73
C ARG A 21 11.78 1.75 5.49
N GLY A 22 12.82 1.41 4.73
CA GLY A 22 14.10 0.95 5.27
C GLY A 22 14.24 -0.58 5.39
N GLU A 23 13.18 -1.36 5.15
CA GLU A 23 13.23 -2.83 5.14
C GLU A 23 13.99 -3.38 3.91
N VAL A 24 13.86 -2.70 2.76
CA VAL A 24 14.50 -3.13 1.51
C VAL A 24 15.92 -2.59 1.44
N ALA A 25 16.90 -3.50 1.33
CA ALA A 25 18.29 -3.14 1.18
C ALA A 25 18.50 -2.26 -0.06
N TYR A 26 19.28 -1.19 0.09
CA TYR A 26 19.58 -0.19 -0.96
C TYR A 26 18.39 0.63 -1.48
N ASP A 27 17.16 0.36 -1.04
CA ASP A 27 15.97 1.16 -1.36
C ASP A 27 15.21 1.49 -0.07
N ARG A 28 15.67 2.55 0.61
CA ARG A 28 15.17 2.91 1.94
C ARG A 28 13.80 3.60 1.91
N VAL A 29 13.35 4.06 0.74
CA VAL A 29 12.09 4.81 0.59
C VAL A 29 10.94 3.87 0.20
N ARG A 30 11.24 2.65 -0.23
CA ARG A 30 10.23 1.65 -0.57
C ARG A 30 9.47 1.16 0.66
N GLY A 31 8.14 1.16 0.54
CA GLY A 31 7.21 0.73 1.60
C GLY A 31 6.52 1.89 2.29
N VAL A 32 5.61 1.55 3.20
CA VAL A 32 4.83 2.52 3.97
C VAL A 32 5.66 3.16 5.09
N ASP A 33 5.24 4.34 5.52
CA ASP A 33 5.87 5.05 6.63
C ASP A 33 5.60 4.36 7.97
N GLY A 34 6.62 3.68 8.50
CA GLY A 34 6.54 3.03 9.80
C GLY A 34 6.31 3.98 10.98
N THR A 35 6.53 5.29 10.83
CA THR A 35 6.27 6.28 11.89
C THR A 35 4.78 6.56 12.12
N LEU A 36 3.92 6.13 11.20
CA LEU A 36 2.46 6.26 11.32
C LEU A 36 1.85 5.16 12.21
N ILE A 37 2.59 4.09 12.46
CA ILE A 37 2.17 3.01 13.37
C ILE A 37 2.12 3.57 14.80
N ASP A 38 1.03 3.27 15.52
CA ASP A 38 0.73 3.76 16.88
C ASP A 38 0.63 5.29 17.01
N LYS A 39 0.64 6.04 15.90
CA LYS A 39 0.46 7.49 15.92
C LYS A 39 -1.04 7.82 16.09
N PRO A 40 -1.41 8.70 17.04
CA PRO A 40 -2.81 9.07 17.22
C PRO A 40 -3.33 9.84 16.01
N ASN A 41 -4.56 9.53 15.59
CA ASN A 41 -5.29 10.20 14.51
C ASN A 41 -4.53 10.29 13.17
N ALA A 42 -3.68 9.31 12.85
CA ALA A 42 -2.85 9.32 11.65
C ALA A 42 -3.51 8.70 10.40
N THR A 43 -4.84 8.54 10.40
CA THR A 43 -5.56 7.82 9.34
C THR A 43 -5.44 8.49 7.99
N ASP A 44 -5.57 9.81 7.94
CA ASP A 44 -5.48 10.57 6.69
C ASP A 44 -4.04 10.54 6.13
N GLU A 45 -3.03 10.63 6.99
CA GLU A 45 -1.63 10.48 6.57
C GLU A 45 -1.32 9.06 6.10
N ALA A 46 -1.90 8.03 6.72
CA ALA A 46 -1.72 6.64 6.30
C ALA A 46 -2.37 6.36 4.94
N VAL A 47 -3.53 6.97 4.66
CA VAL A 47 -4.17 6.92 3.34
C VAL A 47 -3.27 7.56 2.28
N ALA A 48 -2.84 8.80 2.52
CA ALA A 48 -1.97 9.52 1.59
C ALA A 48 -0.63 8.80 1.35
N ASP A 49 -0.06 8.19 2.39
CA ASP A 49 1.17 7.40 2.28
C ASP A 49 0.96 6.14 1.42
N ALA A 50 -0.14 5.42 1.63
CA ALA A 50 -0.47 4.23 0.84
C ALA A 50 -0.71 4.57 -0.65
N GLU A 51 -1.41 5.67 -0.94
CA GLU A 51 -1.59 6.18 -2.31
C GLU A 51 -0.23 6.45 -2.97
N TRP A 52 0.62 7.24 -2.29
CA TRP A 52 1.93 7.59 -2.80
C TRP A 52 2.83 6.38 -3.08
N VAL A 53 2.81 5.37 -2.20
CA VAL A 53 3.58 4.13 -2.37
C VAL A 53 3.14 3.38 -3.62
N LEU A 54 1.82 3.24 -3.84
CA LEU A 54 1.30 2.53 -5.00
C LEU A 54 1.57 3.28 -6.30
N GLU A 55 1.35 4.60 -6.32
CA GLU A 55 1.65 5.44 -7.49
C GLU A 55 3.13 5.38 -7.88
N THR A 56 4.02 5.36 -6.89
CA THR A 56 5.47 5.41 -7.10
C THR A 56 6.06 4.05 -7.48
N PHE A 57 5.64 2.97 -6.82
CA PHE A 57 6.31 1.66 -6.93
C PHE A 57 5.50 0.59 -7.68
N GLU A 58 4.21 0.81 -7.95
CA GLU A 58 3.38 -0.09 -8.76
C GLU A 58 2.49 0.68 -9.74
N PRO A 59 3.06 1.27 -10.80
CA PRO A 59 2.31 2.09 -11.76
C PRO A 59 1.32 1.30 -12.63
N ARG A 60 1.24 -0.03 -12.52
CA ARG A 60 0.24 -0.82 -13.25
C ARG A 60 -1.12 -0.84 -12.53
N VAL A 61 -1.17 -0.39 -11.28
CA VAL A 61 -2.41 -0.26 -10.52
C VAL A 61 -2.74 1.21 -10.27
N GLU A 62 -4.00 1.44 -9.97
CA GLU A 62 -4.55 2.70 -9.47
C GLU A 62 -5.38 2.40 -8.23
N SER A 63 -5.29 3.25 -7.21
CA SER A 63 -6.10 3.16 -6.00
C SER A 63 -7.46 3.82 -6.23
N ASP A 64 -8.52 3.02 -6.28
CA ASP A 64 -9.91 3.50 -6.45
C ASP A 64 -10.47 4.08 -5.15
N SER A 65 -10.23 3.38 -4.03
CA SER A 65 -10.63 3.86 -2.71
C SER A 65 -9.77 3.24 -1.62
N ILE A 66 -9.44 4.02 -0.60
CA ILE A 66 -8.80 3.53 0.62
C ILE A 66 -9.72 3.83 1.79
N THR A 67 -10.11 2.79 2.53
CA THR A 67 -11.00 2.92 3.69
C THR A 67 -10.37 2.29 4.93
N SER A 68 -10.39 3.00 6.05
CA SER A 68 -10.05 2.45 7.36
C SER A 68 -11.27 1.76 7.97
N ASN A 69 -11.10 0.60 8.61
CA ASN A 69 -12.17 -0.06 9.36
C ASN A 69 -12.28 0.54 10.78
N PRO A 70 -13.26 1.43 11.07
CA PRO A 70 -13.32 2.11 12.36
C PRO A 70 -13.82 1.18 13.49
N ALA A 71 -14.45 0.06 13.16
CA ALA A 71 -14.99 -0.87 14.16
C ALA A 71 -13.90 -1.63 14.93
N ALA A 72 -12.70 -1.74 14.36
CA ALA A 72 -11.56 -2.46 14.94
C ALA A 72 -10.67 -1.57 15.84
N ALA A 73 -10.88 -0.25 15.83
CA ALA A 73 -10.10 0.72 16.59
C ALA A 73 -10.17 0.51 18.11
N PHE A 74 -11.28 -0.02 18.64
CA PHE A 74 -11.45 -0.30 20.07
C PHE A 74 -10.57 -1.46 20.58
N SER A 75 -10.18 -2.38 19.70
CA SER A 75 -9.24 -3.48 20.01
C SER A 75 -7.78 -3.13 19.69
N GLY A 76 -7.50 -1.90 19.25
CA GLY A 76 -6.19 -1.52 18.73
C GLY A 76 -5.85 -2.16 17.37
N ASP A 77 -6.84 -2.73 16.69
CA ASP A 77 -6.67 -3.30 15.35
C ASP A 77 -7.07 -2.24 14.32
N PHE A 78 -6.08 -1.73 13.58
CA PHE A 78 -6.29 -0.73 12.54
C PHE A 78 -6.09 -1.40 11.18
N GLY A 79 -7.21 -1.81 10.58
CA GLY A 79 -7.23 -2.36 9.23
C GLY A 79 -7.51 -1.28 8.19
N MET A 80 -6.74 -1.29 7.10
CA MET A 80 -7.03 -0.51 5.90
C MET A 80 -7.40 -1.45 4.74
N ILE A 81 -8.46 -1.09 4.03
CA ILE A 81 -8.90 -1.77 2.81
C ILE A 81 -8.59 -0.84 1.65
N VAL A 82 -7.69 -1.31 0.78
CA VAL A 82 -7.31 -0.61 -0.46
C VAL A 82 -7.95 -1.35 -1.63
N ASN A 83 -8.87 -0.68 -2.32
CA ASN A 83 -9.42 -1.15 -3.58
C ASN A 83 -8.51 -0.67 -4.71
N ILE A 84 -7.97 -1.63 -5.45
CA ILE A 84 -7.11 -1.36 -6.61
C ILE A 84 -7.77 -1.80 -7.90
N ILE A 85 -7.53 -1.04 -8.95
CA ILE A 85 -7.90 -1.33 -10.34
C ILE A 85 -6.62 -1.44 -11.14
N GLN A 86 -6.54 -2.43 -12.02
CA GLN A 86 -5.45 -2.47 -12.99
C GLN A 86 -5.71 -1.37 -14.03
N ARG A 87 -4.70 -0.51 -14.25
CA ARG A 87 -4.73 0.38 -15.40
C ARG A 87 -4.65 -0.50 -16.65
N LYS A 88 -5.62 -0.35 -17.56
CA LYS A 88 -5.49 -0.91 -18.90
C LYS A 88 -4.29 -0.23 -19.54
N GLU A 89 -3.35 -1.01 -20.07
CA GLU A 89 -2.42 -0.47 -21.05
C GLU A 89 -3.27 0.15 -22.17
N ASP A 90 -3.04 1.43 -22.47
CA ASP A 90 -3.53 1.99 -23.72
C ASP A 90 -2.99 1.07 -24.83
N GLU A 91 -3.89 0.47 -25.62
CA GLU A 91 -3.57 -0.41 -26.77
C GLU A 91 -2.84 0.34 -27.92
N ASP A 92 -2.14 1.43 -27.64
CA ASP A 92 -1.54 2.30 -28.66
C ASP A 92 -0.06 2.59 -28.37
N ALA A 93 0.82 1.69 -28.84
CA ALA A 93 2.15 2.01 -29.38
C ALA A 93 2.72 0.85 -30.23
#